data_AF-A0A948D0F2-F1
#
_entry.id   AF-A0A948D0F2-F1
#
_cell.length_a   1.000
_cell.length_b   1.000
_cell.length_c   1.000
_cell.angle_alpha   90.00
_cell.angle_beta   90.00
_cell.angle_gamma   90.00
#
_symmetry.space_group_name_H-M   'P 1'
#
loop_
_entity.id
_entity.type
_entity.pdbx_description
1 polymer ?
#
loop_
_entity_poly.entity_id
_entity_poly.type
_entity_poly.pdbx_seq_one_letter_code
_entity_poly.pdbx_strand_id
1 'polypeptide(L)'
;MRLIRKIFMKRRPSHYNMMIQASRGMILITDVRKLVKLIAYIVNRYMKSRGVCIYLYNESKKSYELMGSRGSNTHLNGGVMETNNPLITWLEEKQAALVFNNLKNISDLLGLKEQIEYFHCAVCVPTFWKKRLLGFLILDKKKSGRPYKKIEIELLSMLSNHVAVAIENARNFTELNRLREREKESYFQIVLALAQTVDEKDTYTRGHLELVFLYGMSVAEELNRLSCFSENINMDDLKTALRLHDIGKIGIPDAILNKNGSLTPEEWSIMKQH
;
A
#
# COMPACT_ATOMS: atom_id res chain seq x y z
N MET A 1 -2.70 14.62 8.69
CA MET A 1 -3.01 14.69 10.14
C MET A 1 -4.36 15.34 10.50
N ARG A 2 -4.91 16.29 9.72
CA ARG A 2 -6.19 16.97 10.03
C ARG A 2 -7.41 16.03 10.06
N LEU A 3 -7.47 15.01 9.20
CA LEU A 3 -8.58 14.03 9.14
C LEU A 3 -8.65 13.13 10.38
N ILE A 4 -7.49 12.69 10.88
CA ILE A 4 -7.33 11.86 12.11
C ILE A 4 -7.64 12.66 13.39
N ARG A 5 -7.70 14.00 13.34
CA ARG A 5 -8.15 14.79 14.50
C ARG A 5 -9.66 15.01 14.51
N LYS A 6 -10.29 15.24 13.36
CA LYS A 6 -11.73 15.56 13.26
C LYS A 6 -12.65 14.40 13.66
N ILE A 7 -12.26 13.15 13.42
CA ILE A 7 -13.08 11.98 13.76
C ILE A 7 -13.05 11.66 15.29
N PHE A 8 -12.15 12.26 16.09
CA PHE A 8 -11.66 11.64 17.34
C PHE A 8 -11.75 12.48 18.64
N MET A 9 -12.60 13.51 18.75
CA MET A 9 -12.73 14.29 20.00
C MET A 9 -14.15 14.28 20.59
N LYS A 10 -14.33 13.68 21.79
CA LYS A 10 -15.07 14.26 22.96
C LYS A 10 -15.41 13.35 24.16
N ARG A 11 -15.03 12.06 24.25
CA ARG A 11 -15.47 11.22 25.40
C ARG A 11 -14.34 10.50 26.16
N ARG A 12 -14.55 10.30 27.47
CA ARG A 12 -13.62 9.58 28.37
C ARG A 12 -13.23 8.22 27.75
N PRO A 13 -11.95 7.80 27.81
CA PRO A 13 -11.51 6.57 27.18
C PRO A 13 -12.10 5.36 27.93
N SER A 14 -13.08 4.69 27.32
CA SER A 14 -13.50 3.33 27.70
C SER A 14 -12.78 2.32 26.81
N HIS A 15 -12.57 1.10 27.31
CA HIS A 15 -12.03 -0.01 26.53
C HIS A 15 -12.86 -0.29 25.26
N TYR A 16 -14.18 -0.14 25.37
CA TYR A 16 -15.10 -0.23 24.23
C TYR A 16 -14.85 0.84 23.16
N ASN A 17 -14.62 2.10 23.57
CA ASN A 17 -14.32 3.19 22.65
C ASN A 17 -12.99 2.98 21.91
N MET A 18 -12.02 2.30 22.51
CA MET A 18 -10.77 1.92 21.84
C MET A 18 -11.04 0.98 20.65
N MET A 19 -11.84 -0.07 20.85
CA MET A 19 -12.17 -1.03 19.79
C MET A 19 -12.91 -0.37 18.63
N ILE A 20 -13.92 0.46 18.92
CA ILE A 20 -14.66 1.17 17.87
C ILE A 20 -13.74 2.09 17.06
N GLN A 21 -12.90 2.87 17.76
CA GLN A 21 -12.02 3.82 17.10
C GLN A 21 -10.96 3.13 16.24
N ALA A 22 -10.38 2.05 16.75
CA ALA A 22 -9.46 1.24 15.97
C ALA A 22 -10.18 0.65 14.76
N SER A 23 -11.30 -0.05 14.96
CA SER A 23 -12.04 -0.73 13.89
C SER A 23 -12.42 0.23 12.74
N ARG A 24 -13.01 1.39 13.05
CA ARG A 24 -13.35 2.39 12.02
C ARG A 24 -12.13 2.93 11.28
N GLY A 25 -11.04 3.18 11.99
CA GLY A 25 -9.82 3.67 11.37
C GLY A 25 -9.12 2.63 10.50
N MET A 26 -9.22 1.34 10.86
CA MET A 26 -8.61 0.23 10.14
C MET A 26 -9.31 -0.08 8.81
N ILE A 27 -10.63 0.11 8.72
CA ILE A 27 -11.41 -0.14 7.49
C ILE A 27 -11.04 0.83 6.36
N LEU A 28 -10.73 2.09 6.70
CA LEU A 28 -10.57 3.16 5.71
C LEU A 28 -9.13 3.33 5.22
N ILE A 29 -8.15 2.67 5.83
CA ILE A 29 -6.73 2.87 5.54
C ILE A 29 -6.18 1.68 4.76
N THR A 30 -5.87 1.91 3.50
CA THR A 30 -5.27 0.91 2.60
C THR A 30 -3.74 0.95 2.58
N ASP A 31 -3.13 1.92 3.27
CA ASP A 31 -1.68 2.06 3.39
C ASP A 31 -1.20 1.50 4.73
N VAL A 32 -0.41 0.42 4.67
CA VAL A 32 0.12 -0.29 5.85
C VAL A 32 0.88 0.65 6.79
N ARG A 33 1.67 1.61 6.27
CA ARG A 33 2.45 2.53 7.12
C ARG A 33 1.54 3.51 7.86
N LYS A 34 0.50 4.02 7.21
CA LYS A 34 -0.50 4.88 7.85
C LYS A 34 -1.29 4.12 8.91
N LEU A 35 -1.64 2.87 8.61
CA LEU A 35 -2.36 1.97 9.50
C LEU A 35 -1.57 1.70 10.79
N VAL A 36 -0.31 1.30 10.66
CA VAL A 36 0.59 1.04 11.80
C VAL A 36 0.75 2.28 12.68
N LYS A 37 0.93 3.47 12.09
CA LYS A 37 1.00 4.73 12.85
C LYS A 37 -0.28 5.02 13.63
N LEU A 38 -1.44 4.75 13.04
CA LEU A 38 -2.73 4.91 13.73
C LEU A 38 -2.86 3.93 14.89
N ILE A 39 -2.52 2.66 14.69
CA ILE A 39 -2.58 1.62 15.73
C ILE A 39 -1.66 1.99 16.89
N ALA A 40 -0.40 2.34 16.62
CA ALA A 40 0.55 2.75 17.64
C ALA A 40 0.03 3.94 18.45
N TYR A 41 -0.62 4.91 17.79
CA TYR A 41 -1.25 6.05 18.46
C TYR A 41 -2.44 5.63 19.35
N ILE A 42 -3.36 4.81 18.85
CA ILE A 42 -4.53 4.35 19.60
C ILE A 42 -4.08 3.53 20.81
N VAL A 43 -3.22 2.54 20.60
CA VAL A 43 -2.69 1.69 21.67
C VAL A 43 -1.98 2.54 22.73
N ASN A 44 -1.04 3.41 22.34
CA ASN A 44 -0.31 4.23 23.30
C ASN A 44 -1.24 5.16 24.12
N ARG A 45 -2.26 5.74 23.47
CA ARG A 45 -3.21 6.65 24.11
C ARG A 45 -4.12 5.94 25.12
N TYR A 46 -4.70 4.81 24.74
CA TYR A 46 -5.69 4.11 25.57
C TYR A 46 -5.06 3.27 26.68
N MET A 47 -3.92 2.63 26.38
CA MET A 47 -3.18 1.83 27.35
C MET A 47 -2.36 2.69 28.32
N LYS A 48 -2.21 3.99 28.03
CA LYS A 48 -1.36 4.94 28.78
C LYS A 48 0.06 4.41 28.98
N SER A 49 0.58 3.74 27.95
CA SER A 49 1.95 3.22 27.93
C SER A 49 2.98 4.35 27.84
N ARG A 50 4.17 4.16 28.41
CA ARG A 50 5.34 5.04 28.16
C ARG A 50 5.83 4.94 26.71
N GLY A 51 5.69 3.76 26.11
CA GLY A 51 6.18 3.44 24.77
C GLY A 51 5.42 2.28 24.13
N VAL A 52 5.22 2.36 22.82
CA VAL A 52 4.67 1.28 21.98
C VAL A 52 5.53 1.17 20.74
N CYS A 53 5.88 -0.06 20.36
CA CYS A 53 6.50 -0.40 19.09
C CYS A 53 5.70 -1.50 18.39
N ILE A 54 5.66 -1.44 17.06
CA ILE A 54 5.00 -2.43 16.22
C ILE A 54 6.02 -2.95 15.22
N TYR A 55 6.30 -4.24 15.30
CA TYR A 55 7.17 -4.96 14.38
C TYR A 55 6.32 -5.73 13.39
N LEU A 56 6.67 -5.70 12.10
CA LEU A 56 6.05 -6.55 11.08
C LEU A 56 7.11 -7.33 10.33
N TYR A 57 6.74 -8.52 9.89
CA TYR A 57 7.59 -9.36 9.06
C TYR A 57 7.79 -8.76 7.67
N ASN A 58 9.05 -8.62 7.26
CA ASN A 58 9.49 -8.23 5.94
C ASN A 58 9.93 -9.48 5.15
N GLU A 59 9.16 -9.82 4.11
CA GLU A 59 9.42 -10.97 3.25
C GLU A 59 10.79 -10.91 2.56
N SER A 60 11.16 -9.74 2.03
CA SER A 60 12.38 -9.56 1.25
C SER A 60 13.64 -9.77 2.09
N LYS A 61 13.60 -9.34 3.36
CA LYS A 61 14.74 -9.40 4.27
C LYS A 61 14.70 -10.59 5.24
N LYS A 62 13.58 -11.35 5.24
CA LYS A 62 13.34 -12.48 6.15
C LYS A 62 13.54 -12.11 7.61
N SER A 63 12.98 -10.98 8.02
CA SER A 63 13.18 -10.42 9.35
C SER A 63 12.01 -9.56 9.79
N TYR A 64 11.84 -9.39 11.11
CA TYR A 64 10.85 -8.47 11.67
C TYR A 64 11.44 -7.08 11.82
N GLU A 65 10.81 -6.08 11.22
CA GLU A 65 11.28 -4.69 11.23
C GLU A 65 10.33 -3.79 12.00
N LEU A 66 10.89 -2.80 12.69
CA LEU A 66 10.09 -1.76 13.35
C LEU A 66 9.35 -0.91 12.30
N MET A 67 8.03 -1.06 12.24
CA MET A 67 7.18 -0.34 11.28
C MET A 67 6.54 0.92 11.87
N GLY A 68 6.48 1.03 13.20
CA GLY A 68 6.03 2.24 13.86
C GLY A 68 6.21 2.22 15.36
N SER A 69 6.43 3.40 15.92
CA SER A 69 6.63 3.61 17.34
C SER A 69 5.93 4.88 17.85
N ARG A 70 5.62 4.90 19.15
CA ARG A 70 5.03 6.06 19.83
C ARG A 70 5.36 6.04 21.32
N GLY A 71 5.84 7.16 21.87
CA GLY A 71 6.12 7.29 23.31
C GLY A 71 7.32 8.18 23.61
N SER A 72 7.69 8.30 24.88
CA SER A 72 8.85 9.06 25.35
C SER A 72 10.14 8.22 25.41
N ASN A 73 10.01 6.88 25.50
CA ASN A 73 11.11 5.93 25.38
C ASN A 73 11.23 5.37 23.94
N THR A 74 11.31 6.26 22.95
CA THR A 74 11.55 5.86 21.55
C THR A 74 13.01 5.48 21.27
N HIS A 75 13.87 5.43 22.30
CA HIS A 75 15.20 4.79 22.26
C HIS A 75 15.14 3.26 22.18
N LEU A 76 13.95 2.68 21.98
CA LEU A 76 13.79 1.42 21.26
C LEU A 76 14.38 1.61 19.86
N ASN A 77 15.71 1.62 19.75
CA ASN A 77 16.43 1.67 18.50
C ASN A 77 15.82 0.62 17.59
N GLY A 78 15.17 1.08 16.53
CA GLY A 78 14.44 0.28 15.55
C GLY A 78 15.34 -0.74 14.89
N GLY A 79 15.60 -1.82 15.63
CA GLY A 79 16.39 -2.93 15.21
C GLY A 79 15.57 -3.82 14.30
N VAL A 80 16.29 -4.52 13.44
CA VAL A 80 15.77 -5.69 12.76
C VAL A 80 15.85 -6.85 13.75
N MET A 81 14.77 -7.60 13.92
CA MET A 81 14.79 -8.86 14.66
C MET A 81 14.79 -10.03 13.67
N GLU A 82 15.82 -10.85 13.75
CA GLU A 82 15.91 -12.09 12.98
C GLU A 82 14.85 -13.10 13.40
N THR A 83 14.46 -14.00 12.50
CA THR A 83 13.42 -15.01 12.76
C THR A 83 13.81 -16.04 13.82
N ASN A 84 15.11 -16.24 14.05
CA ASN A 84 15.66 -17.13 15.09
C ASN A 84 15.65 -16.49 16.49
N ASN A 85 15.15 -15.25 16.63
CA ASN A 85 15.14 -14.56 17.92
C ASN A 85 14.26 -15.34 18.92
N PRO A 86 14.74 -15.61 20.15
CA PRO A 86 13.99 -16.37 21.15
C PRO A 86 12.59 -15.81 21.47
N LEU A 87 12.39 -14.48 21.40
CA LEU A 87 11.07 -13.87 21.54
C LEU A 87 10.13 -14.27 20.40
N ILE A 88 10.63 -14.28 19.17
CA ILE A 88 9.84 -14.65 18.00
C ILE A 88 9.45 -16.12 18.07
N THR A 89 10.41 -17.01 18.37
CA THR A 89 10.16 -18.44 18.55
C THR A 89 9.10 -18.69 19.63
N TRP A 90 9.22 -18.02 20.79
CA TRP A 90 8.23 -18.15 21.86
C TRP A 90 6.83 -17.70 21.42
N LEU A 91 6.73 -16.59 20.68
CA LEU A 91 5.45 -16.06 20.19
C LEU A 91 4.81 -17.02 19.18
N GLU A 92 5.60 -17.63 18.30
CA GLU A 92 5.15 -18.62 17.32
C GLU A 92 4.63 -19.90 17.99
N GLU A 93 5.32 -20.39 19.02
CA GLU A 93 4.94 -21.59 19.75
C GLU A 93 3.71 -21.38 20.63
N LYS A 94 3.66 -20.30 21.41
CA LYS A 94 2.61 -20.07 22.41
C LYS A 94 1.39 -19.37 21.85
N GLN A 95 1.54 -18.61 20.76
CA GLN A 95 0.48 -17.83 20.10
C GLN A 95 -0.35 -16.97 21.06
N ALA A 96 0.29 -16.46 22.12
CA ALA A 96 -0.36 -15.73 23.20
C ALA A 96 0.45 -14.49 23.58
N ALA A 97 -0.20 -13.53 24.24
CA ALA A 97 0.49 -12.35 24.75
C ALA A 97 1.46 -12.74 25.87
N LEU A 98 2.71 -12.27 25.76
CA LEU A 98 3.74 -12.42 26.77
C LEU A 98 3.63 -11.27 27.79
N VAL A 99 3.47 -11.62 29.07
CA VAL A 99 3.40 -10.65 30.18
C VAL A 99 4.59 -10.88 31.10
N PHE A 100 5.55 -9.97 31.09
CA PHE A 100 6.85 -10.20 31.72
C PHE A 100 6.78 -10.29 33.24
N ASN A 101 5.86 -9.57 33.87
CA ASN A 101 5.68 -9.61 35.33
C ASN A 101 5.23 -10.99 35.86
N ASN A 102 4.77 -11.90 34.98
CA ASN A 102 4.26 -13.22 35.35
C ASN A 102 5.25 -14.37 35.07
N LEU A 103 6.44 -14.08 34.55
CA LEU A 103 7.44 -15.11 34.23
C LEU A 103 8.15 -15.54 35.52
N LYS A 104 7.63 -16.62 36.14
CA LYS A 104 8.13 -17.16 37.40
C LYS A 104 9.35 -18.10 37.25
N ASN A 105 9.60 -18.67 36.05
CA ASN A 105 10.70 -19.60 35.80
C ASN A 105 11.70 -19.00 34.81
N ILE A 106 12.98 -19.02 35.20
CA ILE A 106 14.11 -18.37 34.53
C ILE A 106 14.72 -19.25 33.41
N SER A 107 14.44 -20.56 33.42
CA SER A 107 15.03 -21.53 32.48
C SER A 107 14.55 -21.40 31.04
N ASP A 108 13.29 -21.00 30.81
CA ASP A 108 12.72 -20.82 29.46
C ASP A 108 13.15 -19.50 28.80
N LEU A 109 14.02 -18.72 29.47
CA LEU A 109 14.26 -17.30 29.24
C LEU A 109 15.73 -16.92 28.99
N LEU A 110 16.65 -17.88 28.90
CA LEU A 110 18.03 -17.58 28.49
C LEU A 110 18.02 -16.91 27.10
N GLY A 111 18.48 -15.66 27.03
CA GLY A 111 18.45 -14.81 25.82
C GLY A 111 17.27 -13.83 25.74
N LEU A 112 16.10 -14.19 26.29
CA LEU A 112 14.93 -13.30 26.36
C LEU A 112 15.14 -12.19 27.40
N LYS A 113 15.72 -12.51 28.57
CA LYS A 113 15.85 -11.56 29.69
C LYS A 113 16.64 -10.29 29.33
N GLU A 114 17.75 -10.43 28.60
CA GLU A 114 18.57 -9.30 28.12
C GLU A 114 17.79 -8.42 27.15
N GLN A 115 17.02 -9.01 26.24
CA GLN A 115 16.17 -8.27 25.32
C GLN A 115 15.03 -7.55 26.05
N ILE A 116 14.45 -8.18 27.08
CA ILE A 116 13.35 -7.60 27.86
C ILE A 116 13.83 -6.39 28.67
N GLU A 117 15.01 -6.49 29.28
CA GLU A 117 15.64 -5.38 30.00
C GLU A 117 16.03 -4.26 29.03
N TYR A 118 16.58 -4.61 27.86
CA TYR A 118 16.92 -3.66 26.79
C TYR A 118 15.69 -2.93 26.21
N PHE A 119 14.57 -3.64 25.99
CA PHE A 119 13.35 -3.07 25.41
C PHE A 119 12.38 -2.50 26.46
N HIS A 120 12.72 -2.54 27.75
CA HIS A 120 11.82 -2.18 28.86
C HIS A 120 10.41 -2.77 28.71
N CYS A 121 10.32 -3.99 28.18
CA CYS A 121 9.05 -4.54 27.73
C CYS A 121 8.21 -5.01 28.92
N ALA A 122 6.95 -4.57 28.96
CA ALA A 122 5.98 -5.00 29.98
C ALA A 122 4.95 -5.99 29.42
N VAL A 123 4.56 -5.83 28.14
CA VAL A 123 3.69 -6.75 27.42
C VAL A 123 4.13 -6.84 25.96
N CYS A 124 4.23 -8.05 25.43
CA CYS A 124 4.38 -8.31 23.99
C CYS A 124 3.15 -9.05 23.48
N VAL A 125 2.51 -8.54 22.42
CA VAL A 125 1.27 -9.10 21.88
C VAL A 125 1.49 -9.51 20.43
N PRO A 126 1.40 -10.82 20.10
CA PRO A 126 1.60 -11.25 18.73
C PRO A 126 0.40 -10.92 17.84
N THR A 127 0.67 -10.74 16.56
CA THR A 127 -0.32 -10.49 15.50
C THR A 127 -0.21 -11.63 14.48
N PHE A 128 -1.22 -12.50 14.47
CA PHE A 128 -1.27 -13.67 13.59
C PHE A 128 -2.27 -13.49 12.47
N TRP A 129 -1.93 -14.02 11.31
CA TRP A 129 -2.89 -14.30 10.25
C TRP A 129 -2.85 -15.78 9.90
N LYS A 130 -3.98 -16.46 10.09
CA LYS A 130 -4.04 -17.93 10.09
C LYS A 130 -3.02 -18.48 11.09
N LYS A 131 -2.01 -19.24 10.63
CA LYS A 131 -0.94 -19.82 11.48
C LYS A 131 0.39 -19.05 11.40
N ARG A 132 0.42 -17.91 10.70
CA ARG A 132 1.65 -17.16 10.45
C ARG A 132 1.74 -15.92 11.33
N LEU A 133 2.87 -15.75 12.02
CA LEU A 133 3.17 -14.55 12.79
C LEU A 133 3.49 -13.38 11.83
N LEU A 134 2.54 -12.46 11.66
CA LEU A 134 2.75 -11.28 10.81
C LEU A 134 3.61 -10.22 11.49
N GLY A 135 3.63 -10.21 12.82
CA GLY A 135 4.28 -9.17 13.60
C GLY A 135 3.87 -9.22 15.07
N PHE A 136 4.29 -8.24 15.83
CA PHE A 136 3.97 -8.16 17.25
C PHE A 136 4.07 -6.72 17.76
N LEU A 137 3.30 -6.43 18.81
CA LEU A 137 3.28 -5.15 19.50
C LEU A 137 4.04 -5.27 20.81
N ILE A 138 5.03 -4.41 21.00
CA ILE A 138 5.81 -4.29 22.23
C ILE A 138 5.31 -3.06 22.97
N LEU A 139 4.86 -3.24 24.21
CA LEU A 139 4.44 -2.17 25.10
C LEU A 139 5.40 -2.06 26.28
N ASP A 140 5.91 -0.84 26.52
CA ASP A 140 6.60 -0.47 27.75
C ASP A 140 5.61 -0.45 28.94
N LYS A 141 6.12 -0.29 30.15
CA LYS A 141 5.38 -0.03 31.37
C LYS A 141 4.41 1.14 31.20
N LYS A 142 3.31 1.10 31.94
CA LYS A 142 2.38 2.23 32.00
C LYS A 142 3.05 3.46 32.59
N LYS A 143 2.59 4.64 32.18
CA LYS A 143 3.00 5.92 32.78
C LYS A 143 2.74 5.96 34.28
N SER A 144 1.68 5.29 34.75
CA SER A 144 1.36 5.16 36.18
C SER A 144 2.22 4.17 36.96
N GLY A 145 3.08 3.39 36.29
CA GLY A 145 3.87 2.32 36.91
C GLY A 145 3.10 1.04 37.26
N ARG A 146 1.75 1.07 37.22
CA ARG A 146 0.91 -0.10 37.50
C ARG A 146 1.02 -1.16 36.38
N PRO A 147 0.88 -2.46 36.70
CA PRO A 147 0.86 -3.50 35.70
C PRO A 147 -0.36 -3.37 34.77
N TYR A 148 -0.28 -4.03 33.60
CA TYR A 148 -1.41 -4.23 32.72
C TYR A 148 -2.38 -5.25 33.35
N LYS A 149 -3.66 -4.91 33.39
CA LYS A 149 -4.73 -5.78 33.86
C LYS A 149 -5.04 -6.83 32.80
N LYS A 150 -5.59 -7.96 33.23
CA LYS A 150 -6.02 -9.06 32.33
C LYS A 150 -6.91 -8.55 31.18
N ILE A 151 -7.91 -7.73 31.50
CA ILE A 151 -8.83 -7.14 30.50
C ILE A 151 -8.13 -6.25 29.47
N GLU A 152 -7.03 -5.58 29.83
CA GLU A 152 -6.26 -4.76 28.89
C GLU A 152 -5.42 -5.63 27.96
N ILE A 153 -4.88 -6.74 28.48
CA ILE A 153 -4.14 -7.73 27.68
C ILE A 153 -5.10 -8.42 26.70
N GLU A 154 -6.28 -8.85 27.16
CA GLU A 154 -7.33 -9.42 26.31
C GLU A 154 -7.75 -8.44 25.21
N LEU A 155 -7.94 -7.16 25.55
CA LEU A 155 -8.24 -6.10 24.59
C LEU A 155 -7.14 -5.91 23.55
N LEU A 156 -5.87 -5.96 23.97
CA LEU A 156 -4.73 -5.87 23.06
C LEU A 156 -4.67 -7.07 22.10
N SER A 157 -4.92 -8.28 22.60
CA SER A 157 -4.97 -9.49 21.77
C SER A 157 -6.11 -9.42 20.75
N MET A 158 -7.31 -8.99 21.16
CA MET A 158 -8.43 -8.76 20.25
C MET A 158 -8.09 -7.71 19.19
N LEU A 159 -7.47 -6.60 19.60
CA LEU A 159 -7.04 -5.57 18.66
C LEU A 159 -6.00 -6.12 17.69
N SER A 160 -5.04 -6.91 18.15
CA SER A 160 -3.99 -7.50 17.30
C SER A 160 -4.58 -8.39 16.22
N ASN A 161 -5.61 -9.17 16.53
CA ASN A 161 -6.33 -9.96 15.52
C ASN A 161 -6.99 -9.06 14.45
N HIS A 162 -7.63 -7.96 14.85
CA HIS A 162 -8.19 -7.01 13.88
C HIS A 162 -7.11 -6.30 13.05
N VAL A 163 -5.97 -5.99 13.67
CA VAL A 163 -4.80 -5.40 12.99
C VAL A 163 -4.24 -6.36 11.95
N ALA A 164 -4.17 -7.66 12.24
CA ALA A 164 -3.72 -8.67 11.27
C ALA A 164 -4.58 -8.62 9.99
N VAL A 165 -5.91 -8.64 10.16
CA VAL A 165 -6.86 -8.58 9.04
C VAL A 165 -6.68 -7.28 8.24
N ALA A 166 -6.55 -6.15 8.94
CA ALA A 166 -6.40 -4.85 8.29
C ALA A 166 -5.08 -4.72 7.51
N ILE A 167 -3.98 -5.24 8.04
CA ILE A 167 -2.68 -5.24 7.36
C ILE A 167 -2.74 -6.10 6.10
N GLU A 168 -3.30 -7.30 6.18
CA GLU A 168 -3.43 -8.18 5.03
C GLU A 168 -4.36 -7.59 3.97
N ASN A 169 -5.48 -6.98 4.37
CA ASN A 169 -6.36 -6.27 3.44
C ASN A 169 -5.64 -5.10 2.75
N ALA A 170 -4.85 -4.31 3.48
CA ALA A 170 -4.06 -3.21 2.92
C ALA A 170 -2.99 -3.70 1.93
N ARG A 171 -2.31 -4.82 2.25
CA ARG A 171 -1.35 -5.48 1.35
C ARG A 171 -2.03 -5.99 0.08
N ASN A 172 -3.13 -6.73 0.21
CA ASN A 172 -3.91 -7.26 -0.90
C ASN A 172 -4.42 -6.13 -1.81
N PHE A 173 -4.92 -5.04 -1.22
CA PHE A 173 -5.38 -3.88 -2.00
C PHE A 173 -4.25 -3.22 -2.79
N THR A 174 -3.06 -3.08 -2.17
CA THR A 174 -1.88 -2.52 -2.84
C THR A 174 -1.42 -3.40 -4.00
N GLU A 175 -1.41 -4.71 -3.79
CA GLU A 175 -1.01 -5.68 -4.83
C GLU A 175 -2.02 -5.73 -5.98
N LEU A 176 -3.31 -5.74 -5.68
CA LEU A 176 -4.38 -5.71 -6.68
C LEU A 176 -4.28 -4.46 -7.56
N ASN A 177 -4.02 -3.29 -6.98
CA ASN A 177 -3.80 -2.06 -7.77
C ASN A 177 -2.56 -2.17 -8.65
N ARG A 178 -1.45 -2.75 -8.16
CA ARG A 178 -0.24 -2.94 -8.97
C ARG A 178 -0.49 -3.87 -10.15
N LEU A 179 -1.21 -4.97 -9.93
CA LEU A 179 -1.59 -5.90 -10.99
C LEU A 179 -2.46 -5.22 -12.03
N ARG A 180 -3.45 -4.43 -11.58
CA ARG A 180 -4.33 -3.67 -12.47
C ARG A 180 -3.58 -2.65 -13.32
N GLU A 181 -2.61 -1.93 -12.75
CA GLU A 181 -1.81 -0.98 -13.52
C GLU A 181 -0.89 -1.70 -14.52
N ARG A 182 -0.30 -2.84 -14.16
CA ARG A 182 0.45 -3.68 -15.11
C ARG A 182 -0.42 -4.22 -16.25
N GLU A 183 -1.64 -4.62 -15.93
CA GLU A 183 -2.60 -5.11 -16.92
C GLU A 183 -2.99 -4.00 -17.90
N LYS A 184 -3.30 -2.80 -17.41
CA LYS A 184 -3.55 -1.63 -18.27
C LYS A 184 -2.37 -1.32 -19.18
N GLU A 185 -1.16 -1.31 -18.62
CA GLU A 185 0.06 -1.09 -19.40
C GLU A 185 0.21 -2.16 -20.50
N SER A 186 -0.01 -3.43 -20.16
CA SER A 186 0.05 -4.52 -21.13
C SER A 186 -0.98 -4.37 -22.24
N TYR A 187 -2.23 -4.00 -21.92
CA TYR A 187 -3.24 -3.72 -22.95
C TYR A 187 -2.84 -2.54 -23.83
N PHE A 188 -2.32 -1.46 -23.23
CA PHE A 188 -1.86 -0.30 -23.98
C PHE A 188 -0.75 -0.67 -24.97
N GLN A 189 0.23 -1.49 -24.56
CA GLN A 189 1.28 -1.97 -25.45
C GLN A 189 0.75 -2.84 -26.59
N ILE A 190 -0.25 -3.69 -26.34
CA ILE A 190 -0.90 -4.50 -27.39
C ILE A 190 -1.60 -3.59 -28.41
N VAL A 191 -2.39 -2.61 -27.93
CA VAL A 191 -3.09 -1.67 -28.81
C VAL A 191 -2.11 -0.85 -29.64
N LEU A 192 -0.99 -0.41 -29.03
CA LEU A 192 0.07 0.31 -29.74
C LEU A 192 0.72 -0.54 -30.83
N ALA A 193 1.02 -1.81 -30.54
CA ALA A 193 1.58 -2.74 -31.53
C ALA A 193 0.61 -2.98 -32.70
N LEU A 194 -0.70 -3.06 -32.43
CA LEU A 194 -1.72 -3.13 -33.47
C LEU A 194 -1.76 -1.85 -34.31
N ALA A 195 -1.72 -0.67 -33.68
CA ALA A 195 -1.68 0.62 -34.38
C ALA A 195 -0.47 0.70 -35.32
N GLN A 196 0.71 0.31 -34.84
CA GLN A 196 1.93 0.26 -35.65
C GLN A 196 1.81 -0.73 -36.81
N THR A 197 1.24 -1.91 -36.57
CA THR A 197 1.02 -2.90 -37.64
C THR A 197 0.07 -2.36 -38.71
N VAL A 198 -0.95 -1.60 -38.34
CA VAL A 198 -1.88 -0.95 -39.27
C VAL A 198 -1.16 0.14 -40.09
N ASP A 199 -0.32 0.97 -39.46
CA ASP A 199 0.47 1.99 -40.16
C ASP A 199 1.54 1.39 -41.10
N GLU A 200 2.13 0.24 -40.74
CA GLU A 200 3.07 -0.46 -41.62
C GLU A 200 2.39 -1.03 -42.88
N LYS A 201 1.14 -1.47 -42.74
CA LYS A 201 0.29 -1.99 -43.82
C LYS A 201 -0.27 -0.87 -44.71
N ASP A 202 -0.45 0.33 -44.18
CA ASP A 202 -0.85 1.52 -44.94
C ASP A 202 0.36 1.99 -45.77
N THR A 203 0.39 1.61 -47.05
CA THR A 203 1.48 1.98 -47.96
C THR A 203 1.62 3.48 -48.16
N TYR A 204 0.58 4.26 -47.86
CA TYR A 204 0.54 5.70 -48.04
C TYR A 204 1.09 6.47 -46.83
N THR A 205 1.04 5.89 -45.63
CA THR A 205 1.39 6.58 -44.37
C THR A 205 2.50 5.94 -43.56
N ARG A 206 3.23 4.93 -44.05
CA ARG A 206 4.29 4.26 -43.29
C ARG A 206 5.25 5.23 -42.56
N GLY A 207 5.26 5.21 -41.22
CA GLY A 207 6.09 6.09 -40.38
C GLY A 207 5.46 7.45 -40.05
N HIS A 208 4.25 7.71 -40.53
CA HIS A 208 3.46 8.91 -40.27
C HIS A 208 3.04 8.99 -38.81
N LEU A 209 2.66 7.87 -38.20
CA LEU A 209 2.28 7.84 -36.78
C LEU A 209 3.37 8.42 -35.88
N GLU A 210 4.63 8.12 -36.17
CA GLU A 210 5.77 8.61 -35.38
C GLU A 210 6.03 10.11 -35.60
N LEU A 211 5.94 10.58 -36.84
CA LEU A 211 6.10 12.01 -37.14
C LEU A 211 4.98 12.85 -36.53
N VAL A 212 3.71 12.44 -36.70
CA VAL A 212 2.55 13.13 -36.11
C VAL A 212 2.64 13.15 -34.59
N PHE A 213 3.08 12.04 -33.98
CA PHE A 213 3.34 11.98 -32.55
C PHE A 213 4.41 12.99 -32.12
N LEU A 214 5.57 12.99 -32.77
CA LEU A 214 6.68 13.89 -32.42
C LEU A 214 6.31 15.37 -32.58
N TYR A 215 5.68 15.74 -33.70
CA TYR A 215 5.24 17.11 -33.95
C TYR A 215 4.15 17.54 -32.99
N GLY A 216 3.11 16.71 -32.80
CA GLY A 216 2.00 17.02 -31.90
C GLY A 216 2.47 17.21 -30.45
N MET A 217 3.39 16.37 -29.98
CA MET A 217 3.99 16.50 -28.65
C MET A 217 4.83 17.77 -28.52
N SER A 218 5.66 18.08 -29.51
CA SER A 218 6.52 19.28 -29.50
C SER A 218 5.69 20.56 -29.47
N VAL A 219 4.59 20.62 -30.23
CA VAL A 219 3.67 21.76 -30.25
C VAL A 219 2.97 21.91 -28.90
N ALA A 220 2.47 20.82 -28.32
CA ALA A 220 1.79 20.86 -27.03
C ALA A 220 2.71 21.25 -25.87
N GLU A 221 3.96 20.80 -25.88
CA GLU A 221 4.96 21.23 -24.90
C GLU A 221 5.23 22.73 -24.98
N GLU A 222 5.37 23.28 -26.20
CA GLU A 222 5.56 24.72 -26.38
C GLU A 222 4.34 25.53 -25.92
N LEU A 223 3.13 25.10 -26.29
CA LEU A 223 1.90 25.76 -25.86
C LEU A 223 1.75 25.80 -24.33
N ASN A 224 2.06 24.69 -23.64
CA ASN A 224 2.01 24.64 -22.17
C ASN A 224 3.06 25.55 -21.50
N ARG A 225 4.13 25.94 -22.19
CA ARG A 225 5.11 26.92 -21.67
C ARG A 225 4.65 28.36 -21.84
N LEU A 226 3.82 28.65 -22.84
CA LEU A 226 3.39 30.00 -23.16
C LEU A 226 2.37 30.51 -22.14
N SER A 227 2.70 31.60 -21.44
CA SER A 227 1.84 32.20 -20.44
C SER A 227 0.52 32.78 -21.00
N CYS A 228 0.41 32.93 -22.31
CA CYS A 228 -0.79 33.38 -23.01
C CYS A 228 -1.76 32.24 -23.36
N PHE A 229 -1.34 30.98 -23.24
CA PHE A 229 -2.20 29.82 -23.46
C PHE A 229 -2.81 29.42 -22.11
N SER A 230 -4.10 29.69 -21.92
CA SER A 230 -4.79 29.54 -20.64
C SER A 230 -5.27 28.11 -20.35
N GLU A 231 -5.24 27.23 -21.36
CA GLU A 231 -5.66 25.83 -21.21
C GLU A 231 -4.46 24.95 -20.85
N ASN A 232 -4.66 24.03 -19.91
CA ASN A 232 -3.62 23.06 -19.56
C ASN A 232 -3.83 21.80 -20.41
N ILE A 233 -2.93 21.55 -21.36
CA ILE A 233 -3.03 20.36 -22.22
C ILE A 233 -2.66 19.15 -21.38
N ASN A 234 -3.59 18.19 -21.26
CA ASN A 234 -3.28 16.89 -20.65
C ASN A 234 -2.37 16.09 -21.60
N MET A 235 -1.07 16.10 -21.31
CA MET A 235 -0.07 15.46 -22.16
C MET A 235 -0.28 13.95 -22.29
N ASP A 236 -0.86 13.26 -21.29
CA ASP A 236 -1.05 11.81 -21.36
C ASP A 236 -2.24 11.42 -22.24
N ASP A 237 -3.32 12.21 -22.22
CA ASP A 237 -4.45 12.04 -23.15
C ASP A 237 -3.99 12.34 -24.59
N LEU A 238 -3.20 13.41 -24.79
CA LEU A 238 -2.68 13.77 -26.11
C LEU A 238 -1.75 12.69 -26.67
N LYS A 239 -0.81 12.16 -25.87
CA LYS A 239 0.06 11.05 -26.29
C LYS A 239 -0.77 9.86 -26.77
N THR A 240 -1.81 9.52 -26.02
CA THR A 240 -2.71 8.42 -26.35
C THR A 240 -3.46 8.69 -27.66
N ALA A 241 -4.03 9.89 -27.82
CA ALA A 241 -4.75 10.29 -29.02
C ALA A 241 -3.84 10.27 -30.26
N LEU A 242 -2.65 10.87 -30.20
CA LEU A 242 -1.71 10.91 -31.33
C LEU A 242 -1.26 9.51 -31.75
N ARG A 243 -1.03 8.59 -30.80
CA ARG A 243 -0.61 7.22 -31.12
C ARG A 243 -1.73 6.35 -31.69
N LEU A 244 -2.98 6.66 -31.39
CA LEU A 244 -4.11 5.79 -31.68
C LEU A 244 -5.14 6.39 -32.65
N HIS A 245 -4.96 7.62 -33.13
CA HIS A 245 -5.96 8.32 -33.95
C HIS A 245 -6.43 7.53 -35.17
N ASP A 246 -5.52 6.78 -35.79
CA ASP A 246 -5.78 6.01 -37.00
C ASP A 246 -6.02 4.51 -36.75
N ILE A 247 -6.16 4.06 -35.49
CA ILE A 247 -6.37 2.63 -35.17
C ILE A 247 -7.63 2.05 -35.85
N GLY A 248 -8.64 2.90 -36.11
CA GLY A 248 -9.87 2.53 -36.81
C GLY A 248 -9.64 1.95 -38.21
N LYS A 249 -8.50 2.26 -38.85
CA LYS A 249 -8.11 1.70 -40.16
C LYS A 249 -8.01 0.17 -40.15
N ILE A 250 -7.87 -0.47 -38.97
CA ILE A 250 -7.90 -1.94 -38.84
C ILE A 250 -9.19 -2.58 -39.38
N GLY A 251 -10.31 -1.83 -39.40
CA GLY A 251 -11.58 -2.30 -39.93
C GLY A 251 -11.77 -2.08 -41.43
N ILE A 252 -10.85 -1.39 -42.10
CA ILE A 252 -10.97 -1.03 -43.51
C ILE A 252 -10.38 -2.15 -44.38
N PRO A 253 -11.12 -2.66 -45.40
CA PRO A 253 -10.61 -3.69 -46.30
C PRO A 253 -9.34 -3.28 -47.04
N ASP A 254 -8.36 -4.18 -47.16
CA ASP A 254 -7.06 -3.92 -47.81
C ASP A 254 -7.20 -3.37 -49.25
N ALA A 255 -8.20 -3.83 -50.00
CA ALA A 255 -8.48 -3.37 -51.36
C ALA A 255 -8.93 -1.90 -51.44
N ILE A 256 -9.49 -1.37 -50.34
CA ILE A 256 -9.89 0.03 -50.19
C ILE A 256 -8.73 0.84 -49.59
N LEU A 257 -8.10 0.31 -48.53
CA LEU A 257 -6.99 0.98 -47.84
C LEU A 257 -5.77 1.22 -48.75
N ASN A 258 -5.40 0.23 -49.57
CA ASN A 258 -4.23 0.27 -50.45
C ASN A 258 -4.58 0.45 -51.94
N LYS A 259 -5.73 1.07 -52.24
CA LYS A 259 -6.18 1.24 -53.63
C LYS A 259 -5.24 2.16 -54.41
N ASN A 260 -4.73 1.68 -55.55
CA ASN A 260 -3.98 2.51 -56.50
C ASN A 260 -4.94 3.38 -57.33
N GLY A 261 -5.28 4.56 -56.83
CA GLY A 261 -6.15 5.54 -57.49
C GLY A 261 -7.24 6.09 -56.58
N SER A 262 -8.12 6.92 -57.10
CA SER A 262 -9.21 7.53 -56.31
C SER A 262 -10.22 6.48 -55.84
N LEU A 263 -10.71 6.65 -54.60
CA LEU A 263 -11.83 5.84 -54.07
C LEU A 263 -13.14 6.20 -54.78
N THR A 264 -14.01 5.22 -54.97
CA THR A 264 -15.40 5.46 -55.38
C THR A 264 -16.21 6.07 -54.23
N PRO A 265 -17.40 6.65 -54.48
CA PRO A 265 -18.25 7.18 -53.42
C PRO A 265 -18.59 6.14 -52.34
N GLU A 266 -18.78 4.88 -52.71
CA GLU A 266 -19.07 3.76 -51.81
C GLU A 266 -17.85 3.39 -50.95
N GLU A 267 -16.68 3.29 -51.56
CA GLU A 267 -15.42 3.03 -50.87
C GLU A 267 -15.05 4.18 -49.91
N TRP A 268 -15.33 5.43 -50.31
CA TRP A 268 -15.16 6.60 -49.46
C TRP A 268 -16.11 6.59 -48.26
N SER A 269 -17.32 6.05 -48.42
CA SER A 269 -18.25 5.86 -47.31
C SER A 269 -17.70 4.87 -46.27
N ILE A 270 -17.05 3.79 -46.73
CA ILE A 270 -16.38 2.82 -45.86
C ILE A 270 -15.16 3.45 -45.18
N MET A 271 -14.32 4.18 -45.93
CA MET A 271 -13.14 4.86 -45.38
C MET A 271 -13.50 5.82 -44.24
N LYS A 272 -14.59 6.59 -44.35
CA LYS A 272 -15.05 7.53 -43.31
C LYS A 272 -15.56 6.88 -42.01
N GLN A 273 -15.61 5.56 -41.92
CA GLN A 273 -16.02 4.85 -40.70
C GLN A 273 -14.88 4.65 -39.70
N HIS A 274 -13.61 4.82 -40.11
CA HIS A 274 -12.49 4.89 -39.18
C HIS A 274 -12.53 6.18 -38.35
#